data_AF-A0A928SSD5-F1
#
_entry.id   AF-A0A928SSD5-F1
#
_cell.length_a   1.000
_cell.length_b   1.000
_cell.length_c   1.000
_cell.angle_alpha   90.00
_cell.angle_beta   90.00
_cell.angle_gamma   90.00
#
_symmetry.space_group_name_H-M   'P 1'
#
loop_
_entity.id
_entity.type
_entity.pdbx_description
1 polymer ?
#
loop_
_entity_poly.entity_id
_entity_poly.type
_entity_poly.pdbx_seq_one_letter_code
_entity_poly.pdbx_strand_id
1 'polypeptide(L)'
;MIRKNDETERPGEWLRHFAEDASAYRALLADSGNLALAAYRLARARCRVQPMAAQVPTLSELKSAADELTERTGHERSYHLGVLVADCALAGLPLILPPSFDSAA
;
A
#
# COMPACT_ATOMS: atom_id res chain seq x y z
N MET A 1 -6.80 5.37 18.40
CA MET A 1 -7.82 4.82 17.48
C MET A 1 -7.73 5.62 16.19
N ILE A 2 -7.14 5.04 15.13
CA ILE A 2 -7.11 5.68 13.81
C ILE A 2 -8.55 5.87 13.34
N ARG A 3 -8.93 7.08 12.93
CA ARG A 3 -10.19 7.29 12.23
C ARG A 3 -9.99 6.90 10.77
N LYS A 4 -10.99 6.25 10.15
CA LYS A 4 -10.94 5.84 8.73
C LYS A 4 -10.54 6.96 7.77
N ASN A 5 -10.83 8.22 8.11
CA ASN A 5 -10.48 9.37 7.28
C ASN A 5 -9.03 9.86 7.44
N ASP A 6 -8.30 9.46 8.50
CA ASP A 6 -6.96 10.00 8.80
C ASP A 6 -5.97 9.69 7.66
N GLU A 7 -6.13 8.55 6.98
CA GLU A 7 -5.38 8.19 5.77
C GLU A 7 -5.46 9.30 4.69
N THR A 8 -6.61 9.96 4.58
CA THR A 8 -6.87 10.98 3.56
C THR A 8 -6.71 12.41 4.05
N GLU A 9 -7.05 12.70 5.31
CA GLU A 9 -7.03 14.05 5.87
C GLU A 9 -5.66 14.38 6.48
N ARG A 10 -5.00 13.40 7.11
CA ARG A 10 -3.75 13.58 7.85
C ARG A 10 -2.80 12.39 7.60
N PRO A 11 -2.39 12.14 6.34
CA PRO A 11 -1.62 10.95 5.97
C PRO A 11 -0.31 10.81 6.76
N GLY A 12 0.33 11.92 7.17
CA GLY A 12 1.54 11.87 8.00
C GLY A 12 1.29 11.32 9.42
N GLU A 13 0.16 11.68 10.04
CA GLU A 13 -0.21 11.16 11.35
C GLU A 13 -0.66 9.70 11.27
N TRP A 14 -1.39 9.38 10.20
CA TRP A 14 -1.76 8.01 9.89
C TRP A 14 -0.52 7.12 9.73
N LEU A 15 0.49 7.56 8.97
CA LEU A 15 1.77 6.87 8.82
C LEU A 15 2.55 6.76 10.12
N ARG A 16 2.56 7.81 10.95
CA ARG A 16 3.24 7.80 12.25
C ARG A 16 2.68 6.71 13.18
N HIS A 17 1.40 6.42 13.10
CA HIS A 17 0.80 5.34 13.89
C HIS A 17 1.40 3.97 13.58
N PHE A 18 1.76 3.69 12.33
CA PHE A 18 2.43 2.43 11.96
C PHE A 18 3.86 2.32 12.49
N ALA A 19 4.52 3.46 12.77
CA ALA A 19 5.82 3.46 13.44
C ALA A 19 5.70 3.21 14.95
N GLU A 20 4.58 3.62 15.56
CA GLU A 20 4.31 3.50 16.99
C GLU A 20 3.69 2.15 17.38
N ASP A 21 2.91 1.55 16.49
CA ASP A 21 2.17 0.31 16.74
C ASP A 21 2.36 -0.71 15.60
N ALA A 22 3.18 -1.73 15.84
CA ALA A 22 3.41 -2.80 14.86
C ALA A 22 2.13 -3.61 14.57
N SER A 23 1.15 -3.65 15.47
CA SER A 23 -0.12 -4.34 15.22
C SER A 23 -1.00 -3.60 14.20
N ALA A 24 -0.74 -2.31 13.95
CA ALA A 24 -1.44 -1.51 12.96
C ALA A 24 -1.30 -2.07 11.53
N TYR A 25 -0.17 -2.69 11.18
CA TYR A 25 0.01 -3.34 9.87
C TYR A 25 -0.94 -4.53 9.69
N ARG A 26 -1.12 -5.35 10.74
CA ARG A 26 -2.07 -6.47 10.71
C ARG A 26 -3.51 -5.97 10.63
N ALA A 27 -3.83 -4.91 11.37
CA ALA A 27 -5.15 -4.29 11.31
C ALA A 27 -5.45 -3.70 9.93
N LEU A 28 -4.47 -3.04 9.29
CA LEU A 28 -4.61 -2.52 7.93
C LEU A 28 -4.86 -3.63 6.92
N LEU A 29 -4.10 -4.72 7.01
CA LEU A 29 -4.27 -5.88 6.11
C LEU A 29 -5.67 -6.51 6.28
N ALA A 30 -6.11 -6.67 7.53
CA ALA A 30 -7.43 -7.21 7.83
C ALA A 30 -8.58 -6.30 7.34
N ASP A 31 -8.49 -4.98 7.57
CA ASP A 31 -9.51 -4.01 7.13
C ASP A 31 -9.56 -3.87 5.60
N SER A 32 -8.41 -4.02 4.93
CA SER A 32 -8.32 -3.93 3.47
C SER A 32 -8.74 -5.21 2.75
N GLY A 33 -8.82 -6.34 3.45
CA GLY A 33 -9.23 -7.64 2.92
C GLY A 33 -8.19 -8.35 2.06
N ASN A 34 -7.25 -7.63 1.44
CA ASN A 34 -6.13 -8.21 0.70
C ASN A 34 -4.87 -7.32 0.75
N LEU A 35 -3.74 -7.91 0.35
CA LEU A 35 -2.43 -7.26 0.36
C LEU A 35 -2.36 -6.08 -0.62
N ALA A 36 -2.96 -6.20 -1.81
CA ALA A 36 -2.92 -5.17 -2.84
C ALA A 36 -3.56 -3.86 -2.36
N LEU A 37 -4.76 -3.92 -1.77
CA LEU A 37 -5.45 -2.77 -1.20
C LEU A 37 -4.69 -2.20 -0.02
N ALA A 38 -4.20 -3.05 0.89
CA ALA A 38 -3.42 -2.59 2.04
C ALA A 38 -2.14 -1.87 1.61
N ALA A 39 -1.39 -2.46 0.68
CA ALA A 39 -0.17 -1.89 0.13
C ALA A 39 -0.45 -0.59 -0.62
N TYR A 40 -1.54 -0.54 -1.40
CA TYR A 40 -1.94 0.66 -2.12
C TYR A 40 -2.24 1.83 -1.18
N ARG A 41 -3.01 1.59 -0.12
CA ARG A 41 -3.34 2.60 0.90
C ARG A 41 -2.08 3.14 1.56
N LEU A 42 -1.17 2.23 1.95
CA LEU A 42 0.11 2.60 2.56
C LEU A 42 0.99 3.40 1.60
N ALA A 43 1.13 2.95 0.36
CA ALA A 43 1.90 3.63 -0.67
C ALA A 43 1.31 5.02 -0.99
N ARG A 44 -0.01 5.11 -1.15
CA ARG A 44 -0.69 6.39 -1.43
C ARG A 44 -0.50 7.39 -0.31
N ALA A 45 -0.62 6.98 0.95
CA ALA A 45 -0.35 7.88 2.07
C ALA A 45 1.10 8.39 2.03
N ARG A 46 2.07 7.53 1.69
CA ARG A 46 3.49 7.91 1.53
C ARG A 46 3.68 8.93 0.41
N CYS A 47 3.11 8.68 -0.78
CA CYS A 47 3.18 9.61 -1.91
C CYS A 47 2.64 11.00 -1.55
N ARG A 48 1.62 11.07 -0.67
CA ARG A 48 0.99 12.33 -0.26
C ARG A 48 1.77 13.14 0.77
N VAL A 49 2.74 12.53 1.46
CA VAL A 49 3.58 13.23 2.46
C VAL A 49 4.98 13.56 1.94
N GLN A 50 5.31 13.13 0.72
CA GLN A 50 6.58 13.50 0.07
C GLN A 50 6.61 15.00 -0.29
N PRO A 51 7.81 15.61 -0.42
CA PRO A 51 7.95 17.01 -0.81
C PRO A 51 7.25 17.36 -2.12
N MET A 52 7.23 16.43 -3.08
CA MET A 52 6.44 16.53 -4.30
C MET A 52 5.26 15.55 -4.19
N ALA A 53 4.16 16.02 -3.63
CA ALA A 53 3.01 15.17 -3.33
C ALA A 53 2.39 14.59 -4.61
N ALA A 54 2.24 13.27 -4.65
CA ALA A 54 1.54 12.54 -5.71
C ALA A 54 0.31 11.83 -5.15
N GLN A 55 -0.74 11.72 -5.98
CA GLN A 55 -2.00 11.05 -5.60
C GLN A 55 -2.03 9.57 -5.97
N VAL A 56 -1.17 9.17 -6.91
CA VAL A 56 -1.16 7.85 -7.54
C VAL A 56 0.21 7.22 -7.31
N PRO A 57 0.30 6.07 -6.61
CA PRO A 57 1.56 5.37 -6.41
C PRO A 57 2.13 4.81 -7.72
N THR A 58 3.46 4.73 -7.77
CA THR A 58 4.19 3.93 -8.74
C THR A 58 4.22 2.46 -8.35
N LEU A 59 4.53 1.58 -9.31
CA LEU A 59 4.75 0.15 -9.05
C LEU A 59 5.84 -0.07 -7.98
N SER A 60 6.89 0.75 -7.98
CA SER A 60 7.98 0.66 -7.01
C SER A 60 7.50 0.96 -5.59
N GLU A 61 6.70 2.02 -5.42
CA GLU A 61 6.14 2.40 -4.12
C GLU A 61 5.13 1.37 -3.61
N LEU A 62 4.30 0.81 -4.51
CA LEU A 62 3.40 -0.29 -4.17
C LEU A 62 4.17 -1.52 -3.70
N LYS A 63 5.21 -1.93 -4.44
CA LYS A 63 6.05 -3.07 -4.09
C LYS A 63 6.71 -2.86 -2.72
N SER A 64 7.31 -1.69 -2.50
CA SER A 64 7.92 -1.36 -1.21
C SER A 64 6.92 -1.42 -0.04
N ALA A 65 5.68 -0.97 -0.25
CA ALA A 65 4.64 -1.07 0.77
C ALA A 65 4.17 -2.53 1.00
N ALA A 66 4.09 -3.34 -0.05
CA ALA A 66 3.74 -4.76 0.04
C ALA A 66 4.83 -5.58 0.74
N ASP A 67 6.11 -5.32 0.44
CA ASP A 67 7.27 -5.92 1.10
C ASP A 67 7.20 -5.66 2.61
N GLU A 68 6.99 -4.40 3.00
CA GLU A 68 6.90 -4.02 4.41
C GLU A 68 5.70 -4.63 5.12
N LEU A 69 4.51 -4.68 4.48
CA LEU A 69 3.35 -5.36 5.06
C LEU A 69 3.61 -6.86 5.27
N THR A 70 4.28 -7.49 4.32
CA THR A 70 4.61 -8.92 4.39
C THR A 70 5.58 -9.18 5.55
N GLU A 71 6.65 -8.39 5.63
CA GLU A 71 7.64 -8.44 6.72
C GLU A 71 7.00 -8.18 8.10
N ARG A 72 6.18 -7.14 8.23
CA ARG A 72 5.61 -6.72 9.52
C ARG A 72 4.47 -7.62 10.00
N THR A 73 3.74 -8.25 9.09
CA THR A 73 2.64 -9.14 9.48
C THR A 73 3.10 -10.58 9.72
N GLY A 74 4.32 -10.94 9.32
CA GLY A 74 4.86 -12.30 9.46
C GLY A 74 4.29 -13.27 8.43
N HIS A 75 3.74 -12.77 7.33
CA HIS A 75 3.38 -13.62 6.20
C HIS A 75 4.67 -14.02 5.49
N GLU A 76 5.18 -15.24 5.71
CA GLU A 76 6.32 -15.80 4.95
C GLU A 76 6.00 -16.04 3.47
N ARG A 77 4.79 -15.67 3.00
CA ARG A 77 4.41 -15.84 1.60
C ARG A 77 4.93 -14.69 0.76
N SER A 78 5.94 -15.00 -0.03
CA SER A 78 6.23 -14.29 -1.27
C SER A 78 4.92 -14.06 -2.04
N TYR A 79 4.57 -12.80 -2.27
CA TYR A 79 3.49 -12.45 -3.18
C TYR A 79 4.04 -12.39 -4.61
N HIS A 80 3.18 -12.66 -5.59
CA HIS A 80 3.53 -12.45 -6.99
C HIS A 80 3.20 -11.01 -7.38
N LEU A 81 4.20 -10.25 -7.85
CA LEU A 81 4.01 -8.84 -8.22
C LEU A 81 2.93 -8.66 -9.31
N GLY A 82 2.83 -9.59 -10.25
CA GLY A 82 1.77 -9.58 -11.27
C GLY A 82 0.37 -9.71 -10.67
N VAL A 83 0.19 -10.56 -9.66
CA VAL A 83 -1.09 -10.70 -8.94
C VAL A 83 -1.40 -9.43 -8.15
N LEU A 84 -0.40 -8.85 -7.48
CA LEU A 84 -0.56 -7.59 -6.75
C LEU A 84 -1.08 -6.46 -7.65
N VAL A 85 -0.50 -6.35 -8.86
CA VAL A 85 -0.93 -5.34 -9.85
C VAL A 85 -2.32 -5.66 -10.40
N ALA A 86 -2.60 -6.93 -10.72
CA ALA A 86 -3.91 -7.36 -11.19
C ALA A 86 -5.01 -7.06 -10.16
N ASP A 87 -4.77 -7.33 -8.88
CA ASP A 87 -5.70 -7.04 -7.80
C ASP A 87 -5.96 -5.53 -7.63
N CYS A 88 -4.92 -4.69 -7.76
CA CYS A 88 -5.10 -3.24 -7.80
C CYS A 88 -5.96 -2.81 -8.99
N ALA A 89 -5.72 -3.37 -10.17
CA ALA A 89 -6.50 -3.07 -11.38
C ALA A 89 -7.96 -3.50 -11.24
N LEU A 90 -8.22 -4.71 -10.71
CA LEU A 90 -9.57 -5.22 -10.44
C LEU A 90 -10.33 -4.36 -9.43
N ALA A 91 -9.63 -3.77 -8.46
CA ALA A 91 -10.19 -2.85 -7.48
C ALA A 91 -10.34 -1.40 -7.98
N GLY A 92 -9.97 -1.11 -9.23
CA GLY A 92 -10.02 0.24 -9.81
C GLY A 92 -9.01 1.21 -9.19
N LEU A 93 -7.91 0.69 -8.62
CA LEU A 93 -6.86 1.48 -7.98
C LEU A 93 -5.79 1.86 -9.02
N PRO A 94 -5.67 3.15 -9.40
CA PRO A 94 -4.73 3.55 -10.43
C PRO A 94 -3.29 3.40 -9.94
N LEU A 95 -2.42 2.87 -10.80
CA LEU A 95 -0.98 2.71 -10.55
C LEU A 95 -0.18 3.24 -11.74
N ILE A 96 0.95 3.87 -11.46
CA ILE A 96 1.92 4.26 -12.48
C ILE A 96 2.86 3.08 -12.71
N LEU A 97 2.70 2.41 -13.86
CA LEU A 97 3.49 1.26 -14.27
C LEU A 97 4.69 1.72 -15.13
N PRO A 98 5.88 1.12 -14.98
CA PRO A 98 7.00 1.39 -15.87
C PRO A 98 6.70 0.82 -17.26
N PRO A 99 7.29 1.38 -18.33
CA PRO A 99 6.98 0.98 -19.71
C PRO A 99 7.37 -0.47 -20.03
N SER A 100 8.26 -1.08 -19.24
CA SER A 100 8.68 -2.47 -19.37
C SER A 100 7.77 -3.46 -18.61
N PHE A 101 6.77 -2.97 -17.87
CA PHE A 101 5.85 -3.84 -17.15
C PHE A 101 4.76 -4.32 -18.11
N ASP A 102 5.07 -5.38 -18.84
CA ASP A 102 4.06 -6.11 -19.60
C ASP A 102 3.13 -6.83 -18.62
N SER A 103 1.90 -6.34 -18.54
CA SER A 103 0.81 -7.02 -17.83
C SER A 103 0.30 -8.17 -18.71
N ALA A 104 1.18 -9.08 -19.10
CA ALA A 104 0.80 -10.33 -19.76
C ALA A 104 0.30 -11.29 -18.68
N ALA A 105 -0.97 -11.13 -18.31
CA ALA A 105 -1.79 -12.13 -17.63
C ALA A 105 -2.76 -12.73 -18.65
#